data_AF-A0A7C1LP61-F1
#
_entry.id   AF-A0A7C1LP61-F1
#
_cell.length_a   1.000
_cell.length_b   1.000
_cell.length_c   1.000
_cell.angle_alpha   90.00
_cell.angle_beta   90.00
_cell.angle_gamma   90.00
#
_symmetry.space_group_name_H-M   'P 1'
#
loop_
_entity.id
_entity.type
_entity.pdbx_description
1 polymer ?
#
loop_
_entity_poly.entity_id
_entity_poly.type
_entity_poly.pdbx_seq_one_letter_code
_entity_poly.pdbx_strand_id
1 'polypeptide(L)'
;MESTIIFSIKRQNSSILIYGTILFSGMLILVLLPDPFNILGVDLTDEGAPIYKPLFFTYVILFSAAFVVIPVIRSSLKIYTSFETMAIKKKWLYYFIGSLGSFSIFYFIFIGNFMNYFSFDTTVFRLIINIYSISVVLWVLLMYYGIGFKLKQ
;
A
#
# COMPACT_ATOMS: atom_id res chain seq x y z
N MET A 1 -12.03 -0.94 -21.18
CA MET A 1 -12.43 0.48 -21.06
C MET A 1 -13.87 0.60 -20.55
N GLU A 2 -14.26 -0.17 -19.53
CA GLU A 2 -15.59 -0.09 -18.93
C GLU A 2 -15.61 0.74 -17.63
N SER A 3 -14.45 1.06 -17.05
CA SER A 3 -14.40 1.85 -15.81
C SER A 3 -14.79 3.32 -16.02
N THR A 4 -14.59 3.87 -17.23
CA THR A 4 -15.06 5.21 -17.62
C THR A 4 -16.57 5.29 -17.78
N ILE A 5 -17.25 4.15 -17.87
CA ILE A 5 -18.71 4.08 -18.03
C ILE A 5 -19.41 4.26 -16.65
N ILE A 6 -18.70 3.98 -15.55
CA ILE A 6 -19.28 3.97 -14.20
C ILE A 6 -18.88 5.20 -13.37
N PHE A 7 -17.65 5.71 -13.54
CA PHE A 7 -17.18 6.93 -12.86
C PHE A 7 -16.49 7.87 -13.84
N SER A 8 -16.89 9.14 -13.84
CA SER A 8 -16.23 10.15 -14.66
C SER A 8 -14.77 10.33 -14.20
N ILE A 9 -13.86 10.51 -15.16
CA ILE A 9 -12.42 10.73 -14.90
C ILE A 9 -12.21 11.85 -13.88
N LYS A 10 -13.02 12.92 -13.96
CA LYS A 10 -13.00 14.03 -13.00
C LYS A 10 -13.26 13.56 -11.57
N ARG A 11 -14.24 12.68 -11.35
CA ARG A 11 -14.58 12.15 -10.02
C ARG A 11 -13.48 11.22 -9.49
N GLN A 12 -12.89 10.39 -10.35
CA GLN A 12 -11.77 9.52 -9.97
C GLN A 12 -10.53 10.33 -9.56
N ASN A 13 -10.14 11.32 -10.37
CA ASN A 13 -9.01 12.19 -10.07
C ASN A 13 -9.25 13.01 -8.80
N SER A 14 -10.47 13.52 -8.61
CA SER A 14 -10.84 14.23 -7.38
C SER A 14 -10.72 13.34 -6.14
N SER A 15 -11.17 12.08 -6.19
CA SER A 15 -11.00 11.14 -5.07
C SER A 15 -9.53 10.85 -4.77
N ILE A 16 -8.68 10.67 -5.79
CA ILE A 16 -7.24 10.46 -5.63
C ILE A 16 -6.59 11.69 -4.99
N LEU A 17 -6.95 12.89 -5.44
CA LEU A 17 -6.45 14.15 -4.87
C LEU A 17 -6.87 14.29 -3.41
N ILE A 18 -8.16 14.11 -3.09
CA ILE A 18 -8.65 14.21 -1.71
C ILE A 18 -7.92 13.21 -0.81
N TYR A 19 -7.82 11.96 -1.24
CA TYR A 19 -7.08 10.92 -0.52
C TYR A 19 -5.62 11.32 -0.27
N GLY A 20 -4.92 11.74 -1.33
CA GLY A 20 -3.51 12.15 -1.25
C GLY A 20 -3.33 13.37 -0.34
N THR A 21 -4.20 14.36 -0.45
CA THR A 21 -4.17 15.57 0.38
C THR A 21 -4.41 15.24 1.85
N ILE A 22 -5.39 14.40 2.19
CA ILE A 22 -5.65 14.03 3.59
C ILE A 22 -4.46 13.23 4.15
N LEU A 23 -3.97 12.22 3.42
CA LEU A 23 -2.80 11.44 3.86
C LEU A 23 -1.60 12.36 4.11
N PHE A 24 -1.25 13.17 3.12
CA PHE A 24 -0.09 14.06 3.17
C PHE A 24 -0.21 15.12 4.28
N SER A 25 -1.36 15.79 4.38
CA SER A 25 -1.59 16.81 5.41
C SER A 25 -1.55 16.22 6.82
N GLY A 26 -2.16 15.04 7.04
CA GLY A 26 -2.08 14.36 8.34
C GLY A 26 -0.66 13.95 8.71
N MET A 27 0.13 13.43 7.75
CA MET A 27 1.55 13.14 7.95
C MET A 27 2.33 14.42 8.30
N LEU A 28 2.08 15.52 7.60
CA LEU A 28 2.74 16.80 7.81
C LEU A 28 2.42 17.39 9.18
N ILE A 29 1.16 17.31 9.62
CA ILE A 29 0.75 17.72 10.98
C ILE A 29 1.50 16.91 12.04
N LEU A 30 1.57 15.59 11.88
CA LEU A 30 2.27 14.71 12.83
C LEU A 30 3.78 14.97 12.88
N VAL A 31 4.38 15.44 11.80
CA VAL A 31 5.82 15.78 11.75
C VAL A 31 6.11 17.17 12.32
N LEU A 32 5.20 18.15 12.15
CA LEU A 32 5.45 19.54 12.55
C LEU A 32 5.02 19.87 13.98
N LEU A 33 4.13 19.08 14.59
CA LEU A 33 3.69 19.34 15.95
C LEU A 33 4.80 19.10 16.98
N PRO A 34 4.86 19.92 18.04
CA PRO A 34 5.77 19.66 19.16
C PRO A 34 5.54 18.26 19.73
N ASP A 35 6.62 17.51 19.93
CA ASP A 35 6.56 16.11 20.37
C ASP A 35 7.15 15.91 21.78
N PRO A 36 6.45 16.35 22.84
CA PRO A 36 6.96 16.24 24.21
C PRO A 36 7.04 14.80 24.73
N PHE A 37 6.34 13.86 24.09
CA PHE A 37 6.24 12.46 24.53
C PHE A 37 7.02 11.49 23.63
N ASN A 38 7.72 11.99 22.61
CA ASN A 38 8.42 11.19 21.62
C ASN A 38 7.51 10.19 20.87
N ILE A 39 6.28 10.58 20.53
CA ILE A 39 5.30 9.72 19.84
C ILE A 39 4.82 10.25 18.49
N LEU A 40 5.19 11.48 18.14
CA LEU A 40 4.73 12.20 16.95
C LEU A 40 5.83 12.30 15.88
N GLY A 41 5.49 11.92 14.64
CA GLY A 41 6.36 12.16 13.48
C GLY A 41 7.37 11.04 13.21
N VAL A 42 8.53 11.45 12.66
CA VAL A 42 9.57 10.55 12.15
C VAL A 42 10.94 11.11 12.52
N ASP A 43 11.79 10.27 13.11
CA ASP A 43 13.20 10.57 13.33
C ASP A 43 14.06 9.80 12.30
N LEU A 44 15.37 10.01 12.33
CA LEU A 44 16.32 9.28 11.48
C LEU A 44 17.31 8.51 12.37
N THR A 45 17.70 7.31 11.93
CA THR A 45 18.88 6.63 12.47
C THR A 45 20.14 7.35 12.02
N ASP A 46 21.30 7.01 12.62
CA ASP A 46 22.60 7.54 12.21
C ASP A 46 22.93 7.22 10.72
N GLU A 47 22.37 6.12 10.21
CA GLU A 47 22.49 5.69 8.81
C GLU A 47 21.49 6.37 7.87
N GLY A 48 20.65 7.28 8.38
CA GLY A 48 19.64 8.00 7.62
C GLY A 48 18.35 7.21 7.35
N ALA A 49 18.16 6.05 7.99
CA ALA A 49 16.92 5.29 7.87
C ALA A 49 15.81 5.92 8.73
N PRO A 50 14.56 5.99 8.25
CA PRO A 50 13.48 6.58 9.03
C PRO A 50 13.08 5.70 10.23
N ILE A 51 12.81 6.36 11.35
CA ILE A 51 12.25 5.79 12.58
C ILE A 51 10.84 6.33 12.72
N TYR A 52 9.84 5.47 12.50
CA TYR A 52 8.45 5.90 12.61
C TYR A 52 8.03 5.87 14.07
N LYS A 53 7.52 7.00 14.58
CA LYS A 53 6.96 7.05 15.92
C LYS A 53 5.55 6.47 15.96
N PRO A 54 5.05 6.01 17.12
CA PRO A 54 3.77 5.31 17.23
C PRO A 54 2.59 5.99 16.54
N LEU A 55 2.33 7.28 16.79
CA LEU A 55 1.16 7.94 16.19
C LEU A 55 1.30 8.11 14.68
N PHE A 56 2.51 8.38 14.20
CA PHE A 56 2.78 8.46 12.77
C PHE A 56 2.57 7.12 12.08
N PHE A 57 3.15 6.04 12.62
CA PHE A 57 2.99 4.69 12.10
C PHE A 57 1.51 4.26 12.09
N THR A 58 0.81 4.44 13.21
CA THR A 58 -0.62 4.08 13.32
C THR A 58 -1.46 4.85 12.31
N TYR A 59 -1.23 6.16 12.15
CA TYR A 59 -1.93 6.97 11.17
C TYR A 59 -1.74 6.41 9.75
N VAL A 60 -0.50 6.22 9.31
CA VAL A 60 -0.19 5.75 7.94
C VAL A 60 -0.76 4.36 7.69
N ILE A 61 -0.64 3.44 8.65
CA ILE A 61 -1.15 2.06 8.53
C ILE A 61 -2.68 2.02 8.46
N LEU A 62 -3.37 2.72 9.37
CA LEU A 62 -4.83 2.73 9.40
C LEU A 62 -5.40 3.43 8.18
N PHE A 63 -4.79 4.56 7.76
CA PHE A 63 -5.23 5.29 6.59
C PHE A 63 -5.06 4.45 5.32
N SER A 64 -3.88 3.84 5.14
CA SER A 64 -3.61 2.95 4.00
C SER A 64 -4.54 1.73 4.00
N ALA A 65 -4.83 1.15 5.17
CA ALA A 65 -5.75 0.03 5.29
C ALA A 65 -7.18 0.43 4.90
N ALA A 66 -7.71 1.51 5.50
CA ALA A 66 -9.09 1.93 5.35
C ALA A 66 -9.43 2.43 3.95
N PHE A 67 -8.49 3.12 3.29
CA PHE A 67 -8.76 3.81 2.04
C PHE A 67 -8.12 3.17 0.81
N VAL A 68 -7.14 2.27 0.98
CA VAL A 68 -6.50 1.57 -0.14
C VAL A 68 -6.74 0.07 -0.05
N VAL A 69 -6.21 -0.60 0.98
CA VAL A 69 -6.18 -2.07 1.03
C VAL A 69 -7.58 -2.66 1.14
N ILE A 70 -8.40 -2.20 2.08
CA ILE A 70 -9.76 -2.70 2.29
C ILE A 70 -10.64 -2.42 1.06
N PRO A 71 -10.68 -1.20 0.48
CA PRO A 71 -11.45 -0.95 -0.74
C PRO A 71 -11.02 -1.81 -1.92
N VAL A 72 -9.70 -2.03 -2.11
CA VAL A 72 -9.17 -2.90 -3.18
C VAL A 72 -9.58 -4.35 -2.95
N ILE A 73 -9.48 -4.87 -1.72
CA ILE A 73 -9.93 -6.23 -1.38
C ILE A 73 -11.42 -6.39 -1.65
N ARG A 74 -12.26 -5.49 -1.10
CA ARG A 74 -13.72 -5.56 -1.26
C ARG A 74 -14.14 -5.50 -2.72
N SER A 75 -13.55 -4.56 -3.48
CA SER A 75 -13.87 -4.40 -4.90
C SER A 75 -13.38 -5.59 -5.73
N SER A 76 -12.17 -6.09 -5.44
CA SER A 76 -11.59 -7.24 -6.14
C SER A 76 -12.38 -8.52 -5.90
N LEU A 77 -12.84 -8.76 -4.67
CA LEU A 77 -13.69 -9.91 -4.36
C LEU A 77 -15.04 -9.81 -5.05
N LYS A 78 -15.67 -8.63 -5.05
CA LYS A 78 -16.95 -8.39 -5.76
C LYS A 78 -16.82 -8.68 -7.26
N ILE A 79 -15.76 -8.17 -7.91
CA ILE A 79 -15.50 -8.40 -9.33
C ILE A 79 -15.19 -9.89 -9.60
N TYR A 80 -14.41 -10.53 -8.74
CA TYR A 80 -14.13 -11.97 -8.86
C TYR A 80 -15.42 -12.80 -8.87
N THR A 81 -16.37 -12.48 -7.98
CA THR A 81 -17.66 -13.18 -7.90
C THR A 81 -18.61 -12.90 -9.05
N SER A 82 -18.44 -11.77 -9.77
CA SER A 82 -19.32 -11.42 -10.90
C SER A 82 -18.95 -12.13 -12.20
N PHE A 83 -17.76 -12.73 -12.30
CA PHE A 83 -17.39 -13.45 -13.51
C PHE A 83 -18.12 -14.80 -13.62
N GLU A 84 -18.56 -15.14 -14.81
CA GLU A 84 -19.19 -16.45 -15.08
C GLU A 84 -18.14 -17.51 -15.44
N THR A 85 -17.13 -17.14 -16.23
CA THR A 85 -16.14 -18.10 -16.74
C THR A 85 -14.92 -18.24 -15.82
N MET A 86 -14.47 -19.49 -15.65
CA MET A 86 -13.30 -19.82 -14.83
C MET A 86 -12.00 -19.21 -15.37
N ALA A 87 -11.90 -19.04 -16.70
CA ALA A 87 -10.73 -18.44 -17.34
C ALA A 87 -10.51 -16.98 -16.92
N ILE A 88 -11.57 -16.18 -16.81
CA ILE A 88 -11.48 -14.77 -16.39
C ILE A 88 -11.25 -14.68 -14.87
N LYS A 89 -11.91 -15.54 -14.08
CA LYS A 89 -11.67 -15.65 -12.64
C LYS A 89 -10.20 -15.89 -12.31
N LYS A 90 -9.55 -16.84 -13.00
CA LYS A 90 -8.14 -17.17 -12.79
C LYS A 90 -7.22 -15.98 -13.08
N LYS A 91 -7.47 -15.25 -14.17
CA LYS A 91 -6.72 -14.05 -14.52
C LYS A 91 -6.91 -12.93 -13.49
N TRP A 92 -8.15 -12.71 -13.06
CA TRP A 92 -8.44 -11.73 -12.00
C TRP A 92 -7.77 -12.09 -10.68
N LEU A 93 -7.74 -13.37 -10.33
CA LEU A 93 -7.07 -13.86 -9.14
C LEU A 93 -5.56 -13.56 -9.17
N TYR A 94 -4.90 -13.69 -10.33
CA TYR A 94 -3.49 -13.27 -10.48
C TYR A 94 -3.31 -11.78 -10.22
N TYR A 95 -4.17 -10.94 -10.78
CA TYR A 95 -4.13 -9.51 -10.48
C TYR A 95 -4.32 -9.22 -8.99
N PHE A 96 -5.30 -9.88 -8.37
CA PHE A 96 -5.61 -9.66 -6.97
C PHE A 96 -4.44 -10.11 -6.06
N ILE A 97 -3.88 -11.30 -6.29
CA ILE A 97 -2.70 -11.79 -5.56
C ILE A 97 -1.49 -10.86 -5.76
N GLY A 98 -1.24 -10.41 -7.00
CA GLY A 98 -0.17 -9.45 -7.29
C GLY A 98 -0.36 -8.12 -6.57
N SER A 99 -1.61 -7.63 -6.47
CA SER A 99 -1.92 -6.41 -5.72
C SER A 99 -1.65 -6.58 -4.23
N LEU A 100 -2.08 -7.70 -3.63
CA LEU A 100 -1.85 -8.01 -2.21
C LEU A 100 -0.36 -8.20 -1.89
N GLY A 101 0.39 -8.91 -2.73
CA GLY A 101 1.84 -9.07 -2.58
C GLY A 101 2.60 -7.75 -2.74
N SER A 102 2.09 -6.82 -3.54
CA SER A 102 2.66 -5.47 -3.63
C SER A 102 2.41 -4.67 -2.34
N PHE A 103 1.19 -4.76 -1.78
CA PHE A 103 0.87 -4.10 -0.51
C PHE A 103 1.66 -4.65 0.68
N SER A 104 1.88 -5.97 0.77
CA SER A 104 2.63 -6.56 1.87
C SER A 104 4.06 -6.02 1.98
N ILE A 105 4.73 -5.75 0.84
CA ILE A 105 6.07 -5.14 0.83
C ILE A 105 6.05 -3.78 1.56
N PHE A 106 5.10 -2.90 1.22
CA PHE A 106 4.96 -1.60 1.87
C PHE A 106 4.72 -1.73 3.38
N TYR A 107 3.84 -2.66 3.79
CA TYR A 107 3.57 -2.88 5.21
C TYR A 107 4.80 -3.38 5.96
N PHE A 108 5.56 -4.31 5.39
CA PHE A 108 6.79 -4.81 6.01
C PHE A 108 7.85 -3.71 6.18
N ILE A 109 8.00 -2.83 5.18
CA ILE A 109 8.90 -1.67 5.29
C ILE A 109 8.46 -0.74 6.43
N PHE A 110 7.17 -0.42 6.53
CA PHE A 110 6.65 0.44 7.60
C PHE A 110 6.81 -0.19 8.98
N ILE A 111 6.56 -1.49 9.10
CA ILE A 111 6.80 -2.24 10.34
C ILE A 111 8.28 -2.20 10.71
N GLY A 112 9.20 -2.39 9.77
CA GLY A 112 10.64 -2.32 10.03
C GLY A 112 11.10 -0.94 10.50
N ASN A 113 10.53 0.13 9.95
CA ASN A 113 10.81 1.50 10.40
C ASN A 113 10.21 1.79 11.78
N PHE A 114 9.07 1.17 12.12
CA PHE A 114 8.48 1.26 13.45
C PHE A 114 9.25 0.44 14.50
N MET A 115 9.81 -0.71 14.13
CA MET A 115 10.62 -1.53 15.03
C MET A 115 11.89 -0.80 15.52
N ASN A 116 12.45 0.08 14.69
CA ASN A 116 13.58 0.93 15.09
C ASN A 116 13.26 1.83 16.29
N TYR A 117 11.98 2.23 16.46
CA TYR A 117 11.55 3.06 17.60
C TYR A 117 11.76 2.34 18.94
N PHE A 118 11.63 1.01 18.96
CA PHE A 118 11.88 0.20 20.15
C PHE A 118 13.33 -0.30 20.26
N SER A 119 14.23 0.22 19.43
CA SER A 119 15.64 -0.19 19.39
C SER A 119 15.85 -1.71 19.21
N PHE A 120 14.92 -2.38 18.51
CA PHE A 120 15.10 -3.78 18.17
C PHE A 120 16.20 -3.96 17.12
N ASP A 121 16.96 -5.05 17.22
CA ASP A 121 17.85 -5.46 16.12
C ASP A 121 16.99 -5.90 14.94
N THR A 122 16.94 -5.03 13.92
CA THR A 122 16.17 -5.26 12.70
C THR A 122 17.02 -5.84 11.56
N THR A 123 18.28 -6.21 11.80
CA THR A 123 19.23 -6.63 10.74
C THR A 123 18.69 -7.82 9.95
N VAL A 124 18.29 -8.89 10.65
CA VAL A 124 17.73 -10.10 10.02
C VAL A 124 16.40 -9.80 9.33
N PHE A 125 15.54 -9.03 9.99
CA PHE A 125 14.23 -8.64 9.45
C PHE A 125 14.35 -7.84 8.16
N ARG A 126 15.24 -6.83 8.14
CA ARG A 126 15.54 -6.01 6.96
C ARG A 126 16.16 -6.83 5.84
N LEU A 127 17.05 -7.77 6.16
CA LEU A 127 17.60 -8.68 5.15
C LEU A 127 16.50 -9.52 4.48
N ILE A 128 15.60 -10.11 5.27
CA ILE A 128 14.46 -10.88 4.76
C ILE A 128 13.57 -9.99 3.89
N ILE A 129 13.28 -8.76 4.32
CA ILE A 129 12.45 -7.81 3.55
C ILE A 129 13.14 -7.40 2.26
N ASN A 130 14.45 -7.15 2.28
CA ASN A 130 15.18 -6.75 1.07
C ASN A 130 15.14 -7.88 0.03
N ILE A 131 15.35 -9.13 0.45
CA ILE A 131 15.22 -10.31 -0.42
C ILE A 131 13.77 -10.43 -0.92
N TYR A 132 12.80 -10.32 -0.01
CA TYR A 132 11.38 -10.37 -0.36
C TYR A 132 10.98 -9.25 -1.32
N SER A 133 11.55 -8.06 -1.21
CA SER A 133 11.22 -6.90 -2.04
C SER A 133 11.58 -7.13 -3.52
N ILE A 134 12.53 -8.01 -3.82
CA ILE A 134 12.83 -8.44 -5.21
C ILE A 134 11.60 -9.11 -5.85
N SER A 135 10.74 -9.75 -5.04
CA SER A 135 9.48 -10.33 -5.51
C SER A 135 8.48 -9.30 -6.05
N VAL A 136 8.74 -7.99 -5.91
CA VAL A 136 7.95 -6.94 -6.58
C VAL A 136 7.83 -7.18 -8.08
N VAL A 137 8.88 -7.71 -8.72
CA VAL A 137 8.85 -8.07 -10.15
C VAL A 137 7.79 -9.14 -10.41
N LEU A 138 7.74 -10.17 -9.57
CA LEU A 138 6.73 -11.23 -9.65
C LEU A 138 5.32 -10.66 -9.44
N TRP A 139 5.13 -9.81 -8.43
CA TRP A 139 3.83 -9.20 -8.15
C TRP A 139 3.33 -8.32 -9.30
N VAL A 140 4.22 -7.51 -9.89
CA VAL A 140 3.93 -6.68 -11.05
C VAL A 140 3.59 -7.53 -12.28
N LEU A 141 4.33 -8.61 -12.51
CA LEU A 141 4.02 -9.55 -13.60
C LEU A 141 2.64 -10.19 -13.42
N LEU A 142 2.29 -10.63 -12.21
CA LEU A 142 0.96 -11.18 -11.92
C LEU A 142 -0.16 -10.16 -12.19
N MET A 143 0.05 -8.89 -11.80
CA MET A 143 -0.87 -7.81 -12.12
C MET A 143 -1.01 -7.58 -13.63
N TYR A 144 0.11 -7.56 -14.36
CA TYR A 144 0.13 -7.35 -15.81
C TYR A 144 -0.53 -8.50 -16.59
N TYR A 145 -0.20 -9.75 -16.26
CA TYR A 145 -0.81 -10.92 -16.89
C TYR A 145 -2.29 -11.08 -16.55
N GLY A 146 -2.71 -10.64 -15.36
CA GLY A 146 -4.11 -10.70 -14.94
C GLY A 146 -5.03 -9.81 -15.76
N ILE A 147 -4.67 -8.53 -15.92
CA ILE A 147 -5.56 -7.53 -16.56
C ILE A 147 -4.87 -6.76 -17.70
N GLY A 148 -3.57 -6.44 -17.58
CA GLY A 148 -2.85 -5.56 -18.49
C GLY A 148 -2.74 -6.08 -19.94
N PHE A 149 -2.65 -7.39 -20.13
CA PHE A 149 -2.44 -7.99 -21.46
C PHE A 149 -3.59 -7.74 -22.46
N LYS A 150 -4.82 -7.51 -21.99
CA LYS A 150 -6.01 -7.36 -22.86
C LYS A 150 -6.41 -5.92 -23.21
N LEU A 151 -5.64 -4.91 -22.78
CA LEU A 151 -5.93 -3.50 -23.09
C LEU A 151 -5.40 -3.04 -24.47
N LYS A 152 -4.72 -3.91 -25.22
CA LYS A 152 -4.11 -3.63 -26.53
C LYS A 152 -4.78 -4.34 -27.72
N GLN A 153 -6.03 -4.77 -27.58
CA GLN A 153 -6.86 -5.28 -28.68
C GLN A 153 -8.19 -4.54 -28.69
#